data_AF-A0A519E5R3-F1
#
_entry.id   AF-A0A519E5R3-F1
#
_cell.length_a   1.000
_cell.length_b   1.000
_cell.length_c   1.000
_cell.angle_alpha   90.00
_cell.angle_beta   90.00
_cell.angle_gamma   90.00
#
_symmetry.space_group_name_H-M   'P 1'
#
loop_
_entity.id
_entity.type
_entity.pdbx_description
1 polymer ?
#
loop_
_entity_poly.entity_id
_entity_poly.type
_entity_poly.pdbx_seq_one_letter_code
_entity_poly.pdbx_strand_id
1 'polypeptide(L)' 'RAAAVFAENISDARLVEQIASEAGLTLGGTLYSDALSPAGGPASTYIDMMRHNVQTLTSAINRG' A
#
# COMPACT_ATOMS: atom_id res chain seq x y z
N ARG A 1 -18.38 -3.29 -1.59
CA ARG A 1 -17.45 -2.99 -2.71
C ARG A 1 -16.13 -2.56 -2.10
N ALA A 2 -15.01 -3.06 -2.58
CA ALA A 2 -13.69 -2.56 -2.17
C ALA A 2 -13.43 -1.22 -2.85
N ALA A 3 -12.76 -0.29 -2.16
CA ALA A 3 -12.44 1.04 -2.68
C ALA A 3 -11.09 1.08 -3.44
N ALA A 4 -10.12 0.27 -3.01
CA ALA A 4 -8.78 0.22 -3.61
C ALA A 4 -8.09 -1.12 -3.28
N VAL A 5 -7.00 -1.42 -4.01
CA VAL A 5 -6.11 -2.57 -3.77
C VAL A 5 -4.70 -2.03 -3.50
N PHE A 6 -3.93 -2.68 -2.63
CA PHE A 6 -2.58 -2.25 -2.25
C PHE A 6 -1.58 -3.37 -2.43
N ALA A 7 -0.36 -3.01 -2.84
CA ALA A 7 0.78 -3.92 -2.84
C ALA A 7 1.48 -3.88 -1.46
N GLU A 8 2.22 -4.94 -1.14
CA GLU A 8 3.07 -5.00 0.05
C GLU A 8 4.54 -4.88 -0.34
N ASN A 9 5.36 -4.34 0.56
CA ASN A 9 6.76 -4.02 0.27
C ASN A 9 7.69 -5.23 0.11
N ILE A 10 7.25 -6.44 0.46
CA ILE A 10 8.04 -7.69 0.37
C ILE A 10 7.46 -8.65 -0.69
N SER A 11 6.22 -8.43 -1.11
CA SER A 11 5.51 -9.32 -2.04
C SER A 11 5.67 -8.86 -3.50
N ASP A 12 5.64 -9.81 -4.43
CA ASP A 12 5.64 -9.51 -5.87
C ASP A 12 4.35 -8.77 -6.26
N ALA A 13 4.50 -7.54 -6.75
CA ALA A 13 3.39 -6.66 -7.08
C ALA A 13 2.52 -7.14 -8.26
N ARG A 14 3.05 -8.02 -9.13
CA ARG A 14 2.37 -8.43 -10.37
C ARG A 14 0.99 -9.07 -10.14
N LEU A 15 0.86 -9.87 -9.08
CA LEU A 15 -0.43 -10.50 -8.75
C LEU A 15 -1.47 -9.46 -8.34
N VAL A 16 -1.05 -8.47 -7.55
CA VAL A 16 -1.91 -7.38 -7.08
C VAL A 16 -2.33 -6.48 -8.25
N GLU A 17 -1.40 -6.18 -9.15
CA GLU A 17 -1.66 -5.44 -10.39
C GLU A 17 -2.69 -6.16 -11.27
N GLN A 18 -2.57 -7.48 -11.43
CA GLN A 18 -3.53 -8.27 -12.18
C GLN A 18 -4.93 -8.22 -11.56
N ILE A 19 -5.04 -8.43 -10.24
CA ILE A 19 -6.33 -8.35 -9.53
C ILE A 19 -6.96 -6.97 -9.69
N ALA A 20 -6.16 -5.90 -9.57
CA ALA A 20 -6.64 -4.54 -9.73
C ALA A 20 -7.21 -4.32 -11.15
N SER A 21 -6.49 -4.78 -12.18
CA SER A 21 -6.94 -4.69 -13.57
C SER A 21 -8.23 -5.47 -13.83
N GLU A 22 -8.36 -6.69 -13.32
CA GLU A 22 -9.55 -7.53 -13.49
C GLU A 22 -10.77 -6.97 -12.74
N ALA A 23 -10.55 -6.35 -11.58
CA ALA A 23 -11.60 -5.76 -10.75
C ALA A 23 -11.99 -4.33 -11.17
N GLY A 24 -11.29 -3.72 -12.14
CA GLY A 24 -11.49 -2.31 -12.52
C GLY A 24 -11.11 -1.34 -11.40
N LEU A 25 -10.19 -1.72 -10.52
CA LEU A 25 -9.71 -0.93 -9.40
C LEU A 25 -8.31 -0.38 -9.70
N THR A 26 -7.97 0.73 -9.04
CA THR A 26 -6.61 1.30 -9.10
C THR A 26 -5.79 0.87 -7.89
N LEU A 27 -4.48 0.77 -8.09
CA LEU A 27 -3.53 0.54 -7.01
C LEU A 27 -3.44 1.78 -6.12
N GLY A 28 -3.77 1.61 -4.85
CA GLY A 28 -3.76 2.67 -3.84
C GLY A 28 -2.36 3.02 -3.33
N GLY A 29 -1.34 2.25 -3.71
CA GLY A 29 0.06 2.39 -3.31
C GLY A 29 0.62 1.12 -2.68
N THR A 30 1.73 1.28 -1.96
CA THR A 30 2.42 0.20 -1.25
C THR A 30 2.31 0.41 0.26
N LEU A 31 1.89 -0.65 0.95
CA LEU A 31 1.88 -0.72 2.40
C LEU A 31 3.10 -1.49 2.91
N TYR A 32 3.52 -1.15 4.11
CA TYR A 32 4.53 -1.89 4.85
C TYR A 32 3.84 -2.83 5.83
N SER A 33 4.06 -4.14 5.69
CA SER A 33 3.46 -5.18 6.52
C SER A 33 4.51 -5.82 7.43
N ASP A 34 5.36 -6.66 6.85
CA ASP A 34 6.23 -7.58 7.58
C ASP A 34 7.66 -7.03 7.82
N ALA A 35 8.00 -5.89 7.21
CA ALA A 35 9.31 -5.26 7.39
C ALA A 35 9.21 -3.74 7.31
N LEU A 36 10.06 -3.08 8.11
CA LEU A 36 10.36 -1.65 8.00
C LEU A 36 11.10 -1.36 6.69
N SER A 37 11.06 -0.11 6.26
CA SER A 37 11.95 0.35 5.19
C SER A 37 13.41 0.38 5.68
N PRO A 38 14.40 0.41 4.76
CA PRO A 38 15.76 0.80 5.11
C PRO A 38 15.80 2.14 5.85
N ALA A 39 16.91 2.40 6.56
CA ALA A 39 17.14 3.69 7.20
C ALA A 39 17.03 4.84 6.17
N GLY A 40 16.29 5.90 6.53
CA GLY A 40 16.00 7.03 5.64
C GLY A 40 14.83 6.81 4.68
N GLY A 41 14.23 5.62 4.66
CA GLY A 41 12.99 5.35 3.93
C GLY A 41 11.73 5.83 4.68
N PRO A 42 10.55 5.74 4.04
CA PRO A 42 9.31 6.33 4.56
C PRO A 42 8.73 5.58 5.78
N ALA A 43 9.27 4.41 6.12
CA ALA A 43 8.78 3.53 7.18
C ALA A 43 9.93 2.95 8.01
N SER A 44 10.95 3.75 8.32
CA SER A 44 12.17 3.27 9.01
C SER A 44 11.96 2.97 10.50
N THR A 45 10.83 3.38 11.07
CA THR A 45 10.41 3.03 12.43
C THR A 45 8.98 2.51 12.40
N TYR A 46 8.56 1.80 13.45
CA TYR A 46 7.19 1.32 13.56
C TYR A 46 6.15 2.45 13.49
N ILE A 47 6.44 3.60 14.12
CA ILE A 47 5.51 4.74 14.09
C ILE A 47 5.44 5.33 12.67
N ASP A 48 6.57 5.45 11.98
CA ASP A 48 6.60 5.96 10.61
C ASP A 48 5.89 5.01 9.65
N MET A 49 6.07 3.70 9.83
CA MET A 49 5.35 2.64 9.12
C MET A 49 3.83 2.80 9.26
N MET A 50 3.34 2.94 10.50
CA MET A 50 1.92 3.11 10.75
C MET A 50 1.38 4.43 10.17
N ARG A 51 2.13 5.52 10.28
CA ARG A 51 1.77 6.82 9.68
C ARG A 51 1.68 6.73 8.16
N HIS A 52 2.69 6.17 7.50
CA HIS A 52 2.74 5.97 6.06
C HIS A 52 1.54 5.12 5.58
N ASN A 53 1.27 4.01 6.27
CA ASN A 53 0.16 3.13 5.92
C ASN A 53 -1.20 3.84 6.04
N VAL A 54 -1.44 4.55 7.14
CA VAL A 54 -2.69 5.30 7.35
C VAL A 54 -2.87 6.39 6.30
N GLN A 55 -1.80 7.14 5.96
CA GLN A 55 -1.85 8.16 4.91
C GLN A 55 -2.15 7.54 3.54
N THR A 56 -1.53 6.42 3.21
CA THR A 56 -1.74 5.70 1.94
C THR A 56 -3.18 5.19 1.83
N LEU A 57 -3.70 4.58 2.89
CA LEU A 57 -5.09 4.08 2.97
C LEU A 57 -6.11 5.22 2.81
N THR A 58 -5.97 6.28 3.62
CA THR A 58 -6.92 7.41 3.60
C THR A 58 -6.89 8.16 2.28
N SER A 59 -5.71 8.32 1.67
CA SER A 59 -5.58 8.95 0.35
C SER A 59 -6.23 8.13 -0.77
N ALA A 60 -6.18 6.80 -0.68
CA ALA A 60 -6.84 5.93 -1.66
C ALA A 60 -8.37 5.94 -1.49
N ILE A 61 -8.86 5.87 -0.24
CA ILE A 61 -10.30 5.90 0.05
C ILE A 61 -10.94 7.23 -0.39
N ASN A 62 -10.27 8.36 -0.14
CA ASN A 62 -10.81 9.68 -0.48
C ASN A 62 -10.73 10.03 -1.98
N ARG A 63 -10.08 9.19 -2.81
CA ARG A 63 -10.01 9.37 -4.27
C ARG A 63 -11.13 8.66 -5.03
N GLY A 64 -11.79 7.69 -4.40
CA GLY A 64 -12.95 6.96 -4.95
C GLY A 64 -14.27 7.60 -4.58
#